data_AF-A0A955ZQL0-F1
#
_entry.id   AF-A0A955ZQL0-F1
#
_cell.length_a   1.000
_cell.length_b   1.000
_cell.length_c   1.000
_cell.angle_alpha   90.00
_cell.angle_beta   90.00
_cell.angle_gamma   90.00
#
_symmetry.space_group_name_H-M   'P 1'
#
loop_
_entity.id
_entity.type
_entity.pdbx_description
1 polymer ?
#
loop_
_entity_poly.entity_id
_entity_poly.type
_entity_poly.pdbx_seq_one_letter_code
_entity_poly.pdbx_strand_id
1 'polypeptide(L)'
;MTYLEPELVWQDDGHLAETALTAIADGETSIIPPDALSHLDACDPCHSRLGDCLLLAAATQQAFAEVRAELRLPWAAMAGALVLAALGALPLLLELPLWLRTLPSFALRAVPMAVHGVASAFGSDSMVIAAGWCGAAVVLMVVGLAVAKLAPRELAWEGGQR
;
A
#
# COMPACT_ATOMS: atom_id res chain seq x y z
N MET A 1 -0.27 -10.09 17.31
CA MET A 1 0.92 -9.80 16.48
C MET A 1 1.24 -11.07 15.73
N THR A 2 1.38 -10.97 14.41
CA THR A 2 1.64 -12.13 13.55
C THR A 2 3.12 -12.14 13.25
N TYR A 3 3.82 -13.18 13.70
CA TYR A 3 5.24 -13.38 13.38
C TYR A 3 5.41 -13.99 11.98
N LEU A 4 6.62 -13.89 11.44
CA LEU A 4 7.00 -14.60 10.22
C LEU A 4 6.86 -16.12 10.41
N GLU A 5 6.57 -16.80 9.29
CA GLU A 5 6.54 -18.26 9.26
C GLU A 5 7.94 -18.82 9.58
N PRO A 6 8.06 -19.94 10.33
CA PRO A 6 9.36 -20.47 10.76
C PRO A 6 10.34 -20.73 9.62
N GLU A 7 9.86 -21.14 8.45
CA GLU A 7 10.65 -21.39 7.24
C GLU A 7 11.29 -20.11 6.66
N LEU A 8 10.74 -18.93 6.99
CA LEU A 8 11.30 -17.62 6.64
C LEU A 8 12.24 -17.06 7.71
N VAL A 9 12.19 -17.64 8.92
CA VAL A 9 13.01 -17.20 10.06
C VAL A 9 14.29 -18.02 10.16
N TRP A 10 14.20 -19.32 9.91
CA TRP A 10 15.26 -20.30 10.15
C TRP A 10 15.68 -21.01 8.86
N GLN A 11 16.97 -21.31 8.76
CA GLN A 11 17.53 -22.22 7.77
C GLN A 11 17.61 -23.64 8.35
N ASP A 12 17.75 -24.64 7.46
CA ASP A 12 17.88 -26.05 7.86
C ASP A 12 19.13 -26.33 8.72
N ASP A 13 20.13 -25.44 8.68
CA ASP A 13 21.36 -25.52 9.47
C ASP A 13 21.23 -24.90 10.87
N GLY A 14 20.06 -24.38 11.22
CA GLY A 14 19.79 -23.75 12.52
C GLY A 14 20.27 -22.30 12.62
N HIS A 15 20.71 -21.67 11.52
CA HIS A 15 20.99 -20.25 11.45
C HIS A 15 19.77 -19.45 10.99
N LEU A 16 19.83 -18.13 11.16
CA LEU A 16 18.79 -17.24 10.67
C LEU A 16 18.80 -17.19 9.14
N ALA A 17 17.61 -17.28 8.55
CA ALA A 17 17.42 -17.06 7.13
C ALA A 17 17.75 -15.61 6.75
N GLU A 18 18.19 -15.42 5.51
CA GLU A 18 18.51 -14.10 4.98
C GLU A 18 17.32 -13.15 5.11
N THR A 19 16.10 -13.62 4.85
CA THR A 19 14.87 -12.83 5.01
C THR A 19 14.71 -12.28 6.42
N ALA A 20 15.01 -13.07 7.45
CA ALA A 20 14.97 -12.62 8.84
C ALA A 20 16.06 -11.58 9.14
N LEU A 21 17.29 -11.83 8.66
CA LEU A 21 18.40 -10.89 8.84
C LEU A 21 18.15 -9.56 8.14
N THR A 22 17.60 -9.56 6.93
CA THR A 22 17.20 -8.34 6.20
C THR A 22 16.09 -7.60 6.94
N ALA A 23 15.05 -8.29 7.40
CA ALA A 23 13.98 -7.65 8.18
C ALA A 23 14.51 -7.02 9.48
N ILE A 24 15.46 -7.66 10.17
CA ILE A 24 16.14 -7.09 11.33
C ILE A 24 16.97 -5.86 10.93
N ALA A 25 17.72 -5.93 9.84
CA ALA A 25 18.52 -4.82 9.32
C ALA A 25 17.67 -3.61 8.94
N ASP A 26 16.45 -3.83 8.43
CA ASP A 26 15.48 -2.78 8.10
C ASP A 26 14.76 -2.21 9.34
N GLY A 27 14.98 -2.77 10.53
CA GLY A 27 14.37 -2.34 11.79
C GLY A 27 13.00 -2.96 12.08
N GLU A 28 12.56 -3.92 11.27
CA GLU A 28 11.27 -4.62 11.40
C GLU A 28 11.35 -5.76 12.42
N THR A 29 11.88 -5.51 13.62
CA THR A 29 12.05 -6.55 14.66
C THR A 29 10.72 -7.04 15.24
N SER A 30 9.63 -6.27 15.05
CA SER A 30 8.29 -6.61 15.57
C SER A 30 7.65 -7.85 14.91
N ILE A 31 8.10 -8.22 13.71
CA ILE A 31 7.64 -9.43 12.99
C ILE A 31 8.54 -10.65 13.26
N ILE A 32 9.64 -10.46 14.00
CA ILE A 32 10.63 -11.51 14.29
C ILE A 32 10.30 -12.18 15.63
N PRO A 33 10.23 -13.51 15.68
CA PRO A 33 10.07 -14.25 16.93
C PRO A 33 11.19 -13.93 17.95
N PRO A 34 10.89 -13.86 19.26
CA PRO A 34 11.87 -13.48 20.28
C PRO A 34 13.00 -14.51 20.45
N ASP A 35 12.77 -15.78 20.15
CA ASP A 35 13.79 -16.83 20.13
C ASP A 35 14.83 -16.62 19.03
N ALA A 36 14.41 -16.14 17.85
CA ALA A 36 15.31 -15.77 16.77
C ALA A 36 16.20 -14.57 17.13
N LEU A 37 15.63 -13.55 17.80
CA LEU A 37 16.41 -12.43 18.33
C LEU A 37 17.41 -12.90 19.39
N SER A 38 16.98 -13.78 20.30
CA SER A 38 17.86 -14.36 21.33
C SER A 38 19.00 -15.19 20.71
N HIS A 39 18.74 -15.90 19.61
CA HIS A 39 19.77 -16.63 18.86
C HIS A 39 20.75 -15.69 18.19
N LEU A 40 20.28 -14.60 17.55
CA LEU A 40 21.15 -13.60 16.94
C LEU A 40 22.18 -13.09 17.94
N ASP A 41 21.73 -12.71 19.15
CA ASP A 41 22.60 -12.22 20.23
C ASP A 41 23.67 -13.24 20.67
N ALA A 42 23.44 -14.54 20.46
CA ALA A 42 24.32 -15.62 20.89
C ALA A 42 25.14 -16.25 19.76
N CYS A 43 24.85 -15.94 18.49
CA CYS A 43 25.40 -16.63 17.34
C CYS A 43 26.30 -15.72 16.50
N ASP A 44 27.63 -15.81 16.68
CA ASP A 44 28.61 -15.02 15.96
C ASP A 44 28.46 -15.07 14.42
N PRO A 45 28.21 -16.24 13.77
CA PRO A 45 27.95 -16.28 12.33
C PRO A 45 26.74 -15.44 11.89
N CYS A 46 25.63 -15.51 12.62
CA CYS A 46 24.43 -14.70 12.32
C CYS A 46 24.72 -13.21 12.51
N HIS A 47 25.49 -12.85 13.54
CA HIS A 47 25.91 -11.47 13.81
C HIS A 47 26.80 -10.89 12.70
N SER A 48 27.74 -11.69 12.17
CA SER A 48 28.57 -11.32 11.03
C SER A 48 27.73 -11.09 9.77
N ARG A 49 26.81 -12.02 9.46
CA ARG A 49 25.91 -11.90 8.30
C ARG A 49 25.00 -10.69 8.42
N LEU A 50 24.50 -10.37 9.62
CA LEU A 50 23.72 -9.16 9.85
C LEU A 50 24.55 -7.90 9.56
N GLY A 51 25.82 -7.88 9.93
CA GLY A 51 26.74 -6.79 9.59
C GLY A 51 26.83 -6.55 8.08
N ASP A 52 26.94 -7.61 7.29
CA ASP A 52 26.95 -7.53 5.82
C ASP A 52 25.62 -6.98 5.28
N CYS A 53 24.48 -7.45 5.82
CA CYS A 53 23.15 -6.94 5.47
C CYS A 53 23.01 -5.44 5.79
N LEU A 54 23.51 -4.99 6.94
CA LEU A 54 23.46 -3.58 7.35
C LEU A 54 24.32 -2.69 6.45
N LEU A 55 25.52 -3.15 6.06
CA LEU A 55 26.36 -2.43 5.10
C LEU A 55 25.69 -2.30 3.73
N LEU A 56 25.03 -3.37 3.26
CA LEU A 56 24.27 -3.35 2.01
C LEU A 56 23.06 -2.41 2.09
N ALA A 57 22.32 -2.44 3.21
CA ALA A 57 21.19 -1.55 3.45
C ALA A 57 21.63 -0.07 3.46
N ALA A 58 22.75 0.23 4.13
CA ALA A 58 23.33 1.58 4.16
C ALA A 58 23.77 2.05 2.77
N ALA A 59 24.46 1.20 2.00
CA ALA A 59 24.86 1.52 0.63
C ALA A 59 23.64 1.77 -0.28
N THR A 60 22.59 0.97 -0.10
CA THR A 60 21.33 1.12 -0.85
C THR A 60 20.61 2.42 -0.49
N GLN A 61 20.54 2.77 0.80
CA GLN A 61 19.98 4.04 1.25
C GLN A 61 20.74 5.25 0.70
N GLN A 62 22.07 5.16 0.64
CA GLN A 62 22.89 6.22 0.05
C GLN A 62 22.61 6.39 -1.45
N ALA A 63 22.56 5.28 -2.20
CA ALA A 63 22.20 5.32 -3.62
C ALA A 63 20.80 5.92 -3.86
N PHE A 64 19.81 5.57 -3.02
CA PHE A 64 18.48 6.18 -3.10
C PHE A 64 18.49 7.65 -2.70
N ALA A 65 19.31 8.08 -1.74
CA ALA A 65 19.42 9.48 -1.36
C ALA A 65 19.97 10.33 -2.51
N GLU A 66 20.96 9.82 -3.25
CA GLU A 66 21.52 10.45 -4.45
C GLU A 66 20.45 10.58 -5.54
N VAL A 67 19.75 9.50 -5.88
CA VAL A 67 18.63 9.54 -6.85
C VAL A 67 17.52 10.48 -6.39
N ARG A 68 17.18 10.49 -5.09
CA ARG A 68 16.13 11.36 -4.55
C ARG A 68 16.52 12.83 -4.59
N ALA A 69 17.81 13.15 -4.45
CA ALA A 69 18.29 14.53 -4.60
C ALA A 69 18.11 15.05 -6.04
N GLU A 70 18.18 14.15 -7.03
CA GLU A 70 17.97 14.48 -8.45
C GLU A 70 16.48 14.55 -8.83
N LEU A 71 15.62 13.79 -8.16
CA LEU A 71 14.18 13.80 -8.37
C LEU A 71 13.54 15.08 -7.79
N ARG A 72 13.51 16.14 -8.59
CA ARG A 72 12.65 17.30 -8.31
C ARG A 72 11.19 16.86 -8.45
N LEU A 73 10.47 16.81 -7.34
CA LEU A 73 9.03 16.51 -7.36
C LEU A 73 8.34 17.48 -8.33
N PRO A 74 7.54 16.99 -9.30
CA PRO A 74 6.86 17.84 -10.27
C PRO A 74 5.68 18.54 -9.58
N TRP A 75 5.99 19.55 -8.76
CA TRP A 75 5.00 20.24 -7.92
C TRP A 75 3.85 20.79 -8.74
N ALA A 76 4.11 21.24 -9.96
CA ALA A 76 3.08 21.69 -10.89
C ALA A 76 2.08 20.57 -11.25
N ALA A 77 2.57 19.36 -11.54
CA ALA A 77 1.72 18.21 -11.85
C ALA A 77 0.92 17.77 -10.62
N MET A 78 1.56 17.74 -9.45
CA MET A 78 0.91 17.35 -8.19
C MET A 78 -0.15 18.36 -7.76
N ALA A 79 0.13 19.67 -7.90
CA ALA A 79 -0.84 20.73 -7.68
C ALA A 79 -1.99 20.66 -8.69
N GLY A 80 -1.71 20.43 -9.97
CA GLY A 80 -2.72 20.23 -11.00
C GLY A 80 -3.65 19.05 -10.69
N ALA A 81 -3.08 17.91 -10.30
CA ALA A 81 -3.84 16.73 -9.90
C ALA A 81 -4.70 17.01 -8.66
N LEU A 82 -4.16 17.72 -7.66
CA LEU A 82 -4.90 18.09 -6.45
C LEU A 82 -6.07 19.04 -6.74
N VAL A 83 -5.85 20.05 -7.60
CA VAL A 83 -6.92 20.96 -8.04
C VAL A 83 -8.00 20.19 -8.80
N LEU A 84 -7.61 19.31 -9.71
CA LEU A 84 -8.56 18.50 -10.47
C LEU A 84 -9.38 17.57 -9.54
N ALA A 85 -8.73 16.95 -8.56
CA ALA A 85 -9.39 16.16 -7.53
C ALA A 85 -10.36 16.99 -6.69
N ALA A 86 -9.97 18.20 -6.27
CA ALA A 86 -10.83 19.11 -5.52
C ALA A 86 -12.04 19.59 -6.34
N LEU A 87 -11.85 19.84 -7.64
CA LEU A 87 -12.94 20.19 -8.56
C LEU A 87 -13.90 19.02 -8.78
N GLY A 88 -13.38 17.79 -8.91
CA GLY A 88 -14.20 16.59 -8.99
C GLY A 88 -14.98 16.31 -7.69
N ALA A 89 -14.40 16.67 -6.54
CA ALA A 89 -15.03 16.56 -5.23
C ALA A 89 -15.89 17.79 -4.86
N LEU A 90 -15.97 18.81 -5.72
CA LEU A 90 -16.68 20.06 -5.44
C LEU A 90 -18.16 19.87 -5.09
N PRO A 91 -18.97 19.07 -5.81
CA PRO A 91 -20.37 18.86 -5.43
C PRO A 91 -20.50 18.22 -4.04
N LEU A 92 -19.59 17.29 -3.70
CA LEU A 92 -19.55 16.66 -2.38
C LEU A 92 -19.15 17.66 -1.27
N LEU A 93 -18.24 18.58 -1.57
CA LEU A 93 -17.81 19.65 -0.65
C LEU A 93 -18.90 20.69 -0.42
N LEU A 94 -19.74 20.97 -1.42
CA LEU A 94 -20.89 21.89 -1.30
C LEU A 94 -22.02 21.28 -0.48
N GLU A 95 -22.19 19.95 -0.51
CA GLU A 95 -23.17 19.24 0.31
C GLU A 95 -22.67 18.89 1.72
N LEU A 96 -21.36 19.00 1.96
CA LEU A 96 -20.70 18.69 3.23
C LEU A 96 -21.37 19.33 4.47
N PRO A 97 -21.72 20.64 4.49
CA PRO A 97 -22.32 21.25 5.68
C PRO A 97 -23.75 20.77 5.97
N LEU A 98 -24.50 20.36 4.94
CA LEU A 98 -25.83 19.74 5.10
C LEU A 98 -25.69 18.28 5.53
N TRP A 99 -24.77 17.54 4.91
CA TRP A 99 -24.48 16.15 5.22
C TRP A 99 -23.97 15.96 6.65
N LEU A 100 -23.08 16.83 7.16
CA LEU A 100 -22.62 16.80 8.55
C LEU A 100 -23.75 17.01 9.58
N ARG A 101 -24.78 17.78 9.24
CA ARG A 101 -25.95 17.97 10.13
C ARG A 101 -26.90 16.78 10.11
N THR A 102 -26.98 16.04 9.00
CA THR A 102 -27.82 14.84 8.87
C THR A 102 -27.09 13.54 9.16
N LEU A 103 -25.77 13.56 9.29
CA LEU A 103 -24.90 12.41 9.56
C LEU A 103 -25.36 11.54 10.74
N PRO A 104 -25.76 12.07 11.91
CA PRO A 104 -26.20 11.22 13.01
C PRO A 104 -27.53 10.51 12.70
N SER A 105 -28.47 11.17 12.04
CA SER A 105 -29.77 10.58 11.66
C SER A 105 -29.68 9.65 10.44
N PHE A 106 -28.74 9.92 9.53
CA PHE A 106 -28.45 9.08 8.38
C PHE A 106 -27.67 7.83 8.80
N ALA A 107 -26.66 7.95 9.66
CA ALA A 107 -25.93 6.79 10.19
C ALA A 107 -26.85 5.83 10.97
N LEU A 108 -27.75 6.37 11.79
CA LEU A 108 -28.71 5.55 12.55
C LEU A 108 -29.74 4.81 11.67
N ARG A 109 -30.01 5.27 10.44
CA ARG A 109 -30.98 4.63 9.51
C ARG A 109 -30.32 3.86 8.36
N ALA A 110 -29.21 4.34 7.84
CA ALA A 110 -28.51 3.76 6.70
C ALA A 110 -27.70 2.53 7.10
N VAL A 111 -27.15 2.47 8.31
CA VAL A 111 -26.43 1.28 8.81
C VAL A 111 -27.33 0.04 8.82
N PRO A 112 -28.55 0.04 9.40
CA PRO A 112 -29.40 -1.15 9.36
C PRO A 112 -29.89 -1.51 7.96
N MET A 113 -30.10 -0.53 7.06
CA MET A 113 -30.45 -0.79 5.64
C MET A 113 -29.28 -1.35 4.83
N ALA A 114 -28.05 -0.88 5.05
CA ALA A 114 -26.85 -1.40 4.41
C ALA A 114 -26.54 -2.82 4.92
N VAL A 115 -26.70 -3.06 6.23
CA VAL A 115 -26.56 -4.40 6.81
C VAL A 115 -27.61 -5.36 6.25
N HIS A 116 -28.87 -4.95 6.11
CA HIS A 116 -29.91 -5.76 5.47
C HIS A 116 -29.68 -5.94 3.96
N GLY A 117 -29.18 -4.91 3.26
CA GLY A 117 -28.85 -4.98 1.83
C GLY A 117 -27.70 -5.94 1.55
N VAL A 118 -26.66 -5.91 2.38
CA VAL A 118 -25.53 -6.85 2.31
C VAL A 118 -25.99 -8.26 2.69
N ALA A 119 -26.75 -8.42 3.78
CA ALA A 119 -27.28 -9.72 4.20
C ALA A 119 -28.23 -10.33 3.15
N SER A 120 -29.03 -9.51 2.45
CA SER A 120 -29.92 -9.97 1.37
C SER A 120 -29.18 -10.25 0.06
N ALA A 121 -28.08 -9.55 -0.22
CA ALA A 121 -27.22 -9.85 -1.36
C ALA A 121 -26.47 -11.18 -1.18
N PHE A 122 -26.11 -11.55 0.06
CA PHE A 122 -25.53 -12.86 0.38
C PHE A 122 -26.56 -13.99 0.52
N GLY A 123 -27.85 -13.66 0.62
CA GLY A 123 -28.94 -14.63 0.81
C GLY A 123 -29.84 -14.84 -0.39
N SER A 124 -29.69 -14.10 -1.49
CA SER A 124 -30.59 -14.20 -2.66
C SER A 124 -29.88 -14.78 -3.90
N ASP A 125 -30.47 -15.84 -4.46
CA ASP A 125 -30.10 -16.48 -5.73
C ASP A 125 -30.29 -15.58 -6.98
N SER A 126 -30.47 -14.27 -6.80
CA SER A 126 -30.84 -13.36 -7.89
C SER A 126 -29.58 -12.84 -8.61
N MET A 127 -29.26 -13.47 -9.74
CA MET A 127 -28.17 -13.09 -10.66
C MET A 127 -28.21 -11.62 -11.10
N VAL A 128 -29.37 -10.96 -11.05
CA VAL A 128 -29.55 -9.59 -11.56
C VAL A 128 -28.85 -8.54 -10.68
N ILE A 129 -28.87 -8.72 -9.35
CA ILE A 129 -28.20 -7.78 -8.43
C ILE A 129 -26.68 -7.97 -8.52
N ALA A 130 -26.20 -9.22 -8.55
CA ALA A 130 -24.78 -9.52 -8.77
C ALA A 130 -24.27 -8.94 -10.10
N ALA A 131 -25.05 -9.07 -11.19
CA ALA A 131 -24.71 -8.49 -12.49
C ALA A 131 -24.61 -6.96 -12.44
N GLY A 132 -25.46 -6.28 -11.65
CA GLY A 132 -25.39 -4.84 -11.44
C GLY A 132 -24.11 -4.39 -10.74
N TRP A 133 -23.71 -5.09 -9.67
CA TRP A 133 -22.46 -4.82 -8.95
C TRP A 133 -21.22 -5.11 -9.80
N CYS A 134 -21.21 -6.24 -10.51
CA CYS A 134 -20.15 -6.56 -11.46
C CYS A 134 -20.09 -5.51 -12.60
N GLY A 135 -21.24 -5.06 -13.11
CA GLY A 135 -21.31 -4.01 -14.12
C GLY A 135 -20.69 -2.70 -13.65
N ALA A 136 -21.02 -2.24 -12.45
CA ALA A 136 -20.44 -1.04 -11.87
C ALA A 136 -18.91 -1.17 -11.66
N ALA A 137 -18.44 -2.31 -11.17
CA ALA A 137 -17.01 -2.58 -11.01
C ALA A 137 -16.26 -2.59 -12.35
N VAL A 138 -16.86 -3.20 -13.39
CA VAL A 138 -16.29 -3.22 -14.75
C VAL A 138 -16.23 -1.81 -15.34
N VAL A 139 -17.28 -1.00 -15.18
CA VAL A 139 -17.28 0.39 -15.66
C VAL A 139 -16.17 1.20 -14.99
N LEU A 140 -15.97 1.05 -13.67
CA LEU A 140 -14.90 1.73 -12.96
C LEU A 140 -13.50 1.27 -13.43
N MET A 141 -13.30 -0.03 -13.68
CA MET A 141 -12.05 -0.54 -14.23
C MET A 141 -11.76 0.00 -15.64
N VAL A 142 -12.78 0.05 -16.52
CA VAL A 142 -12.63 0.58 -17.89
C VAL A 142 -12.26 2.05 -17.87
N VAL A 143 -12.91 2.86 -17.03
CA VAL A 143 -12.58 4.28 -16.87
C VAL A 143 -11.16 4.45 -16.34
N GLY A 144 -10.76 3.70 -15.31
CA GLY A 144 -9.39 3.73 -14.78
C GLY A 144 -8.33 3.36 -15.83
N LEU A 145 -8.60 2.33 -16.64
CA LEU A 145 -7.71 1.91 -17.72
C LEU A 145 -7.60 2.96 -18.83
N ALA A 146 -8.71 3.60 -19.20
CA ALA A 146 -8.71 4.67 -20.20
C ALA A 146 -7.89 5.87 -19.74
N VAL A 147 -8.01 6.27 -18.46
CA VAL A 147 -7.19 7.33 -17.85
C VAL A 147 -5.70 6.95 -17.87
N ALA A 148 -5.35 5.72 -17.51
CA ALA A 148 -3.96 5.26 -17.51
C ALA A 148 -3.33 5.23 -18.92
N LYS A 149 -4.14 4.97 -19.96
CA LYS A 149 -3.69 4.95 -21.36
C LYS A 149 -3.60 6.33 -22.00
N LEU A 150 -4.47 7.25 -21.59
CA LEU A 150 -4.55 8.62 -22.12
C LEU A 150 -3.66 9.60 -21.36
N ALA A 151 -3.16 9.22 -20.18
CA ALA A 151 -2.14 9.97 -19.48
C ALA A 151 -0.91 10.15 -20.39
N PRO A 152 -0.51 11.39 -20.72
CA PRO A 152 0.59 11.65 -21.64
C PRO A 152 1.88 11.02 -21.12
N ARG A 153 2.45 10.10 -21.91
CA ARG A 153 3.75 9.45 -21.67
C ARG A 153 4.93 10.39 -21.96
N GLU A 154 4.83 11.64 -21.56
CA GLU A 154 5.91 12.63 -21.72
C GLU A 154 6.94 12.53 -20.59
N LEU A 155 7.53 11.34 -20.45
CA LEU A 155 8.81 11.11 -19.76
C LEU A 155 9.58 9.99 -20.47
N ALA A 156 9.49 9.93 -21.81
CA ALA A 156 10.43 9.17 -22.62
C ALA A 156 11.77 9.91 -22.60
N TRP A 157 12.57 9.56 -21.60
CA TRP A 157 14.02 9.71 -21.46
C TRP A 157 14.79 10.13 -22.73
N GLU A 158 14.80 11.42 -23.06
CA GLU A 158 15.80 12.06 -23.93
C GLU A 158 16.88 12.69 -23.06
N GLY A 159 17.82 11.88 -22.58
CA GLY A 159 18.91 12.38 -21.74
C GLY A 159 20.15 11.52 -21.66
N GLY A 160 20.28 10.50 -22.51
CA GLY A 160 21.40 9.57 -22.52
C GLY A 160 22.39 9.77 -23.68
N GLN A 161 22.75 11.02 -24.01
CA GLN A 161 23.93 11.32 -24.84
C GLN A 161 24.51 12.68 -24.44
N ARG A 162 25.46 12.67 -23.50
CA ARG A 162 26.61 13.60 -23.43
C ARG A 162 27.64 13.05 -22.46
#